data_AF-A0A4Q7RC18-F1
#
_entry.id   AF-A0A4Q7RC18-F1
#
_cell.length_a   1.000
_cell.length_b   1.000
_cell.length_c   1.000
_cell.angle_alpha   90.00
_cell.angle_beta   90.00
_cell.angle_gamma   90.00
#
_symmetry.space_group_name_H-M   'P 1'
#
loop_
_entity.id
_entity.type
_entity.pdbx_description
1 polymer ?
#
loop_
_entity_poly.entity_id
_entity_poly.type
_entity_poly.pdbx_seq_one_letter_code
_entity_poly.pdbx_strand_id
1 'polypeptide(L)'
;MPRAPAAPDTHAPRAAPAGWLASALRPRRPRAPANGVVTLDRRHLYILPTRSGLGFAVLLLAMLTTSLNYNISLGFALTFLLVGIGMSCMWMAYRNLLDLELSAGPVSPAFAGDAAVFVLHARPQDGMARIGIEAGAGAGTPDTPGSLTLDGTEGADGVLPIRLAAARRGRLALPRVTVSSRFPFGLFRVWSYAEFPLSTLVYPAPEANAPPLPQSAGTGEDDDGAVASAVDDGIDQLRKYRAGDPLHRIAWKHSARTGRWMSRTGQAPQPPARWIDWHTLPLTMDTEARLSRLCAWVVAAGDAADIGLRLPGVEIVPGRGAAHRRACLEALALWPERRP
;
A
#
# COMPACT_ATOMS: atom_id res chain seq x y z
N MET A 1 -40.46 14.63 38.48
CA MET A 1 -39.80 13.95 37.34
C MET A 1 -38.65 14.82 36.87
N PRO A 2 -37.39 14.34 36.96
CA PRO A 2 -36.22 15.14 36.62
C PRO A 2 -36.00 15.17 35.10
N ARG A 3 -35.69 16.36 34.57
CA ARG A 3 -35.27 16.59 33.19
C ARG A 3 -33.74 16.55 33.17
N ALA A 4 -33.15 15.63 32.41
CA ALA A 4 -31.70 15.43 32.33
C ALA A 4 -30.98 16.69 31.77
N PRO A 5 -29.78 17.02 32.26
CA PRO A 5 -28.96 18.08 31.66
C PRO A 5 -28.28 17.59 30.36
N ALA A 6 -28.29 18.43 29.34
CA ALA A 6 -27.63 18.22 28.06
C ALA A 6 -26.09 18.26 28.24
N ALA A 7 -25.39 17.34 27.55
CA ALA A 7 -23.94 17.29 27.50
C ALA A 7 -23.37 18.48 26.70
N PRO A 8 -22.18 19.02 27.06
CA PRO A 8 -21.56 20.08 26.30
C PRO A 8 -20.89 19.54 25.03
N ASP A 9 -21.21 20.16 23.90
CA ASP A 9 -20.59 19.93 22.60
C ASP A 9 -19.08 20.20 22.65
N THR A 10 -18.29 19.15 22.44
CA THR A 10 -16.84 19.24 22.25
C THR A 10 -16.55 19.78 20.86
N HIS A 11 -16.46 21.10 20.72
CA HIS A 11 -15.89 21.72 19.53
C HIS A 11 -14.39 21.38 19.44
N ALA A 12 -14.07 20.35 18.66
CA ALA A 12 -12.71 20.09 18.21
C ALA A 12 -12.21 21.31 17.38
N PRO A 13 -11.01 21.86 17.66
CA PRO A 13 -10.51 23.00 16.91
C PRO A 13 -10.17 22.58 15.47
N ARG A 14 -10.82 23.23 14.50
CA ARG A 14 -10.50 23.14 13.07
C ARG A 14 -9.03 23.45 12.85
N ALA A 15 -8.28 22.46 12.37
CA ALA A 15 -6.93 22.67 11.86
C ALA A 15 -6.99 23.59 10.62
N ALA A 16 -6.64 24.87 10.80
CA ALA A 16 -6.48 25.80 9.69
C ALA A 16 -5.20 25.45 8.89
N PRO A 17 -5.21 25.59 7.55
CA PRO A 17 -4.12 25.11 6.70
C PRO A 17 -2.88 26.01 6.80
N ALA A 18 -1.74 25.41 7.13
CA ALA A 18 -0.42 26.05 7.17
C ALA A 18 0.18 26.25 5.74
N GLY A 19 -0.64 26.65 4.77
CA GLY A 19 -0.30 26.60 3.34
C GLY A 19 0.30 27.87 2.73
N TRP A 20 0.25 29.02 3.41
CA TRP A 20 0.55 30.30 2.76
C TRP A 20 2.04 30.67 2.67
N LEU A 21 2.87 30.20 3.61
CA LEU A 21 4.34 30.42 3.55
C LEU A 21 5.09 29.33 2.78
N ALA A 22 4.50 28.13 2.64
CA ALA A 22 5.11 27.01 1.92
C ALA A 22 5.04 27.18 0.37
N SER A 23 4.13 28.02 -0.13
CA SER A 23 3.92 28.26 -1.57
C SER A 23 4.83 29.35 -2.16
N ALA A 24 5.41 30.22 -1.32
CA ALA A 24 6.28 31.32 -1.76
C ALA A 24 7.72 30.87 -2.05
N LEU A 25 8.15 29.75 -1.46
CA LEU A 25 9.44 29.13 -1.75
C LEU A 25 9.27 28.20 -2.96
N ARG A 26 9.39 28.73 -4.18
CA ARG A 26 9.48 27.90 -5.40
C ARG A 26 10.72 27.01 -5.28
N PRO A 27 10.59 25.70 -5.00
CA PRO A 27 11.75 24.88 -4.72
C PRO A 27 12.56 24.68 -6.00
N ARG A 28 13.89 24.60 -5.87
CA ARG A 28 14.75 24.10 -6.94
C ARG A 28 14.29 22.71 -7.39
N ARG A 29 14.59 22.38 -8.67
CA ARG A 29 14.16 21.14 -9.34
C ARG A 29 14.35 19.92 -8.42
N PRO A 30 13.35 19.03 -8.31
CA PRO A 30 13.51 17.78 -7.57
C PRO A 30 14.72 16.99 -8.09
N ARG A 31 15.37 16.25 -7.18
CA ARG A 31 16.50 15.40 -7.53
C ARG A 31 15.96 14.08 -8.06
N ALA A 32 16.29 13.76 -9.30
CA ALA A 32 16.15 12.42 -9.83
C ALA A 32 17.20 11.50 -9.15
N PRO A 33 16.88 10.21 -8.95
CA PRO A 33 17.78 9.29 -8.29
C PRO A 33 19.05 9.10 -9.14
N ALA A 34 20.22 9.19 -8.50
CA ALA A 34 21.47 8.75 -9.10
C ALA A 34 21.69 7.29 -8.67
N ASN A 35 21.79 6.36 -9.62
CA ASN A 35 21.90 4.92 -9.34
C ASN A 35 20.77 4.36 -8.43
N GLY A 36 19.55 4.92 -8.52
CA GLY A 36 18.41 4.49 -7.69
C GLY A 36 18.38 5.07 -6.27
N VAL A 37 19.36 5.91 -5.90
CA VAL A 37 19.48 6.54 -4.58
C VAL A 37 19.37 8.07 -4.68
N VAL A 38 18.65 8.67 -3.74
CA VAL A 38 18.53 10.13 -3.57
C VAL A 38 19.16 10.50 -2.24
N THR A 39 20.25 11.26 -2.26
CA THR A 39 20.90 11.77 -1.06
C THR A 39 20.41 13.19 -0.73
N LEU A 40 20.02 13.41 0.52
CA LEU A 40 19.55 14.70 1.00
C LEU A 40 20.73 15.62 1.35
N ASP A 41 21.19 16.39 0.36
CA ASP A 41 22.32 17.31 0.53
C ASP A 41 21.93 18.68 1.12
N ARG A 42 22.96 19.43 1.53
CA ARG A 42 22.86 20.78 2.12
C ARG A 42 22.12 21.80 1.23
N ARG A 43 22.14 21.62 -0.10
CA ARG A 43 21.67 22.63 -1.06
C ARG A 43 20.16 22.60 -1.27
N HIS A 44 19.51 21.53 -0.81
CA HIS A 44 18.08 21.29 -1.02
C HIS A 44 17.30 21.07 0.29
N LEU A 45 17.95 21.33 1.42
CA LEU A 45 17.31 21.37 2.73
C LEU A 45 16.74 22.76 2.97
N TYR A 46 15.43 22.82 3.18
CA TYR A 46 14.72 24.04 3.52
C TYR A 46 14.33 23.99 5.00
N ILE A 47 14.50 25.10 5.70
CA ILE A 47 14.20 25.24 7.12
C ILE A 47 13.21 26.40 7.27
N LEU A 48 12.11 26.17 7.99
CA LEU A 48 11.12 27.20 8.30
C LEU A 48 10.66 27.07 9.76
N PRO A 49 10.48 28.18 10.49
CA PRO A 49 9.87 28.12 11.81
C PRO A 49 8.43 27.63 11.72
N THR A 50 8.03 26.77 12.65
CA THR A 50 6.65 26.32 12.80
C THR A 50 5.81 27.38 13.54
N ARG A 51 4.53 27.09 13.78
CA ARG A 51 3.67 27.95 14.62
C ARG A 51 4.23 28.11 16.03
N SER A 52 4.73 27.03 16.64
CA SER A 52 5.38 27.09 17.95
C SER A 52 6.73 27.81 17.88
N GLY A 53 7.49 27.63 16.80
CA GLY A 53 8.72 28.40 16.55
C GLY A 53 8.50 29.90 16.46
N LEU A 54 7.44 30.33 15.76
CA LEU A 54 7.04 31.74 15.69
C LEU A 54 6.59 32.27 17.06
N GLY A 55 5.77 31.51 17.79
CA GLY A 55 5.36 31.86 19.15
C GLY A 55 6.56 32.00 20.11
N PHE A 56 7.53 31.10 20.00
CA PHE A 56 8.79 31.17 20.75
C PHE A 56 9.60 32.41 20.40
N ALA A 57 9.71 32.77 19.11
CA ALA A 57 10.40 33.99 18.68
C ALA A 57 9.71 35.27 19.21
N VAL A 58 8.38 35.32 19.20
CA VAL A 58 7.61 36.44 19.77
C VAL A 58 7.84 36.56 21.28
N LEU A 59 7.84 35.43 22.00
CA LEU A 59 8.14 35.40 23.43
C LEU A 59 9.55 35.93 23.73
N LEU A 60 10.55 35.49 22.96
CA LEU A 60 11.92 35.98 23.10
C LEU A 60 12.03 37.49 22.86
N LEU A 61 11.32 38.01 21.85
CA LEU A 61 11.31 39.44 21.56
C LEU A 61 10.65 40.24 22.69
N ALA A 62 9.55 39.72 23.26
CA ALA A 62 8.89 40.34 24.41
C ALA A 62 9.80 40.33 25.65
N MET A 63 10.43 39.19 25.96
CA MET A 63 11.39 39.09 27.08
C MET A 63 12.57 40.03 26.90
N LEU A 64 13.12 40.13 25.69
CA LEU A 64 14.22 41.05 25.37
C LEU A 64 13.79 42.51 25.57
N THR A 65 12.62 42.89 25.05
CA THR A 65 12.09 44.25 25.18
C THR A 65 11.84 44.62 26.63
N THR A 66 11.26 43.72 27.43
CA THR A 66 11.07 43.91 28.87
C THR A 66 12.40 44.06 29.59
N SER A 67 13.37 43.18 29.30
CA SER A 67 14.69 43.24 29.93
C SER A 67 15.44 44.53 29.57
N LEU A 68 15.30 45.02 28.34
CA LEU A 68 15.82 46.31 27.89
C LEU A 68 15.15 47.48 28.60
N ASN A 69 13.83 47.47 28.72
CA ASN A 69 13.07 48.56 29.34
C ASN A 69 13.37 48.70 30.84
N TYR A 70 13.46 47.57 31.55
CA TYR A 70 13.67 47.54 32.99
C TYR A 70 15.13 47.33 33.41
N ASN A 71 16.06 47.19 32.45
CA ASN A 71 17.48 46.92 32.68
C ASN A 71 17.74 45.73 33.62
N ILE A 72 17.00 44.62 33.45
CA ILE A 72 17.07 43.44 34.31
C ILE A 72 18.12 42.47 33.75
N SER A 73 19.31 42.41 34.36
CA SER A 73 20.43 41.54 33.95
C SER A 73 20.05 40.06 33.81
N LEU A 74 19.25 39.53 34.75
CA LEU A 74 18.81 38.13 34.71
C LEU A 74 17.90 37.84 33.51
N GLY A 75 17.09 38.82 33.09
CA GLY A 75 16.20 38.71 31.94
C GLY A 75 16.98 38.57 30.64
N PHE A 76 18.09 39.31 30.48
CA PHE A 76 19.01 39.13 29.36
C PHE A 76 19.64 37.74 29.36
N ALA A 77 20.15 37.27 30.50
CA ALA A 77 20.79 35.97 30.62
C ALA A 77 19.84 34.84 30.18
N LEU A 78 18.60 34.84 30.67
CA LEU A 78 17.60 33.84 30.31
C LEU A 78 17.20 33.93 28.83
N THR A 79 17.01 35.14 28.31
CA THR A 79 16.65 35.35 26.90
C THR A 79 17.75 34.82 25.97
N PHE A 80 19.01 35.14 26.22
CA PHE A 80 20.13 34.66 25.41
C PHE A 80 20.36 33.15 25.54
N LEU A 81 20.14 32.57 26.73
CA LEU A 81 20.15 31.12 26.91
C LEU A 81 19.11 30.44 26.01
N LEU A 82 17.87 30.94 26.02
CA LEU A 82 16.79 30.39 25.20
C LEU A 82 17.04 30.60 23.69
N VAL A 83 17.63 31.73 23.30
CA VAL A 83 18.09 31.95 21.91
C VAL A 83 19.11 30.88 21.51
N GLY A 84 20.10 30.61 22.37
CA GLY A 84 21.10 29.56 22.14
C GLY A 84 20.48 28.17 21.99
N ILE A 85 19.50 27.84 22.84
CA ILE A 85 18.72 26.60 22.71
C ILE A 85 17.98 26.58 21.37
N GLY A 86 17.32 27.67 20.98
CA GLY A 86 16.64 27.79 19.69
C GLY A 86 17.57 27.57 18.49
N MET A 87 18.77 28.16 18.51
CA MET A 87 19.78 27.92 17.47
C MET A 87 20.25 26.46 17.44
N SER A 88 20.46 25.85 18.62
CA SER A 88 20.80 24.42 18.73
C SER A 88 19.69 23.53 18.15
N CYS A 89 18.42 23.86 18.41
CA CYS A 89 17.27 23.15 17.83
C CYS A 89 17.26 23.24 16.31
N MET A 90 17.52 24.43 15.75
CA MET A 90 17.61 24.62 14.30
C MET A 90 18.74 23.77 13.70
N TRP A 91 19.90 23.75 14.35
CA TRP A 91 21.05 22.93 13.93
C TRP A 91 20.77 21.43 13.99
N MET A 92 20.15 20.96 15.09
CA MET A 92 19.75 19.56 15.24
C MET A 92 18.72 19.16 14.19
N ALA A 93 17.72 20.01 13.93
CA ALA A 93 16.71 19.76 12.91
C ALA A 93 17.34 19.63 11.50
N TYR A 94 18.32 20.48 11.21
CA TYR A 94 19.07 20.43 9.95
C TYR A 94 19.91 19.15 9.83
N ARG A 95 20.70 18.80 10.85
CA ARG A 95 21.50 17.57 10.87
C ARG A 95 20.64 16.30 10.81
N ASN A 96 19.42 16.36 11.32
CA ASN A 96 18.49 15.23 11.34
C ASN A 96 18.01 14.79 9.96
N LEU A 97 18.17 15.61 8.92
CA LEU A 97 17.82 15.26 7.53
C LEU A 97 19.02 15.28 6.59
N LEU A 98 20.14 15.85 7.04
CA LEU A 98 21.36 15.96 6.26
C LEU A 98 21.99 14.58 6.03
N ASP A 99 22.49 14.37 4.79
CA ASP A 99 23.21 13.16 4.37
C ASP A 99 22.39 11.88 4.62
N LEU A 100 21.07 12.00 4.57
CA LEU A 100 20.13 10.88 4.56
C LEU A 100 19.99 10.37 3.12
N GLU A 101 20.30 9.10 2.91
CA GLU A 101 20.11 8.42 1.64
C GLU A 101 18.75 7.75 1.60
N LEU A 102 18.02 7.97 0.51
CA LEU A 102 16.71 7.39 0.28
C LEU A 102 16.79 6.53 -0.98
N SER A 103 16.33 5.29 -0.90
CA SER A 103 16.26 4.37 -2.04
C SER A 103 14.86 3.77 -2.18
N ALA A 104 14.55 3.36 -3.41
CA ALA A 104 13.29 2.69 -3.71
C ALA A 104 13.23 1.32 -3.06
N GLY A 105 12.16 1.04 -2.32
CA GLY A 105 11.84 -0.26 -1.75
C GLY A 105 10.70 -0.97 -2.48
N PRO A 106 10.16 -2.06 -1.90
CA PRO A 106 9.06 -2.80 -2.48
C PRO A 106 7.79 -1.96 -2.57
N VAL A 107 6.99 -2.24 -3.59
CA VAL A 107 5.72 -1.56 -3.83
C VAL A 107 4.60 -2.60 -3.81
N SER A 108 3.59 -2.36 -2.99
CA SER A 108 2.43 -3.24 -2.88
C SER A 108 1.30 -2.71 -3.77
N PRO A 109 0.78 -3.51 -4.72
CA PRO A 109 -0.41 -3.15 -5.46
C PRO A 109 -1.63 -3.12 -4.52
N ALA A 110 -2.60 -2.28 -4.84
CA ALA A 110 -3.83 -2.09 -4.07
C ALA A 110 -5.06 -2.20 -4.97
N PHE A 111 -6.24 -2.40 -4.38
CA PHE A 111 -7.50 -2.27 -5.11
C PHE A 111 -7.95 -0.82 -5.14
N ALA A 112 -8.75 -0.45 -6.13
CA ALA A 112 -9.34 0.88 -6.21
C ALA A 112 -10.22 1.11 -4.96
N GLY A 113 -10.06 2.26 -4.32
CA GLY A 113 -10.68 2.59 -3.03
C GLY A 113 -9.76 2.36 -1.82
N ASP A 114 -8.72 1.54 -1.94
CA ASP A 114 -7.74 1.31 -0.89
C ASP A 114 -6.52 2.26 -0.99
N ALA A 115 -5.58 2.13 -0.06
CA ALA A 115 -4.31 2.85 -0.07
C ALA A 115 -3.18 2.00 -0.65
N ALA A 116 -2.56 2.46 -1.73
CA ALA A 116 -1.32 1.91 -2.24
C ALA A 116 -0.15 2.29 -1.32
N VAL A 117 0.75 1.34 -1.05
CA VAL A 117 1.91 1.56 -0.18
C VAL A 117 3.20 1.46 -0.98
N PHE A 118 3.93 2.56 -1.03
CA PHE A 118 5.28 2.64 -1.57
C PHE A 118 6.26 2.66 -0.40
N VAL A 119 7.17 1.69 -0.34
CA VAL A 119 8.21 1.67 0.68
C VAL A 119 9.44 2.40 0.15
N LEU A 120 9.96 3.37 0.92
CA LEU A 120 11.30 3.89 0.73
C LEU A 120 12.21 3.34 1.82
N HIS A 121 13.42 2.96 1.45
CA HIS A 121 14.48 2.67 2.42
C HIS A 121 15.24 3.95 2.72
N ALA A 122 15.46 4.21 4.00
CA ALA A 122 16.21 5.36 4.47
C ALA A 122 17.44 4.88 5.23
N ARG A 123 18.61 5.40 4.87
CA ARG A 123 19.91 5.06 5.45
C ARG A 123 20.69 6.34 5.76
N PRO A 124 21.20 6.52 6.98
CA PRO A 124 22.09 7.64 7.32
C PRO A 124 23.50 7.33 6.84
N GLN A 125 24.19 8.30 6.23
CA GLN A 125 25.56 8.12 5.77
C GLN A 125 26.60 8.18 6.91
N ASP A 126 26.29 8.91 7.98
CA ASP A 126 27.21 9.24 9.08
C ASP A 126 26.99 8.40 10.34
N GLY A 127 26.15 7.35 10.28
CA GLY A 127 25.83 6.47 11.41
C GLY A 127 25.07 7.15 12.55
N MET A 128 24.68 8.42 12.40
CA MET A 128 24.00 9.16 13.46
C MET A 128 22.51 8.80 13.53
N ALA A 129 21.94 8.97 14.72
CA ALA A 129 20.50 8.83 14.91
C ALA A 129 19.72 9.85 14.07
N ARG A 130 18.55 9.43 13.60
CA ARG A 130 17.63 10.26 12.82
C ARG A 130 16.23 10.09 13.39
N ILE A 131 15.68 11.11 14.03
CA ILE A 131 14.47 10.99 14.86
C ILE A 131 13.29 11.68 14.19
N GLY A 132 12.14 10.99 14.13
CA GLY A 132 10.90 11.60 13.64
C GLY A 132 11.03 12.15 12.21
N ILE A 133 11.57 11.32 11.30
CA ILE A 133 11.53 11.57 9.87
C ILE A 133 10.13 11.24 9.38
N GLU A 134 9.45 12.20 8.78
CA GLU A 134 8.14 12.06 8.17
C GLU A 134 8.28 12.07 6.64
N ALA A 135 7.51 11.24 5.92
CA ALA A 135 7.33 11.37 4.48
C ALA A 135 5.86 11.35 4.06
N GLY A 136 5.57 12.14 3.03
CA GLY A 136 4.29 12.16 2.32
C GLY A 136 4.49 12.53 0.86
N ALA A 137 3.49 12.29 0.03
CA ALA A 137 3.59 12.52 -1.41
C ALA A 137 2.28 13.06 -2.01
N GLY A 138 2.35 14.25 -2.61
CA GLY A 138 1.24 14.89 -3.32
C GLY A 138 -0.01 15.22 -2.47
N ALA A 139 -1.01 15.83 -3.12
CA ALA A 139 -2.35 15.97 -2.56
C ALA A 139 -3.09 14.63 -2.73
N GLY A 140 -3.38 13.94 -1.62
CA GLY A 140 -3.93 12.58 -1.62
C GLY A 140 -3.18 11.58 -0.73
N THR A 141 -2.13 12.01 -0.04
CA THR A 141 -1.61 11.28 1.12
C THR A 141 -2.67 11.33 2.25
N PRO A 142 -2.99 10.22 2.93
CA PRO A 142 -3.82 10.27 4.14
C PRO A 142 -3.17 11.16 5.21
N ASP A 143 -3.97 11.69 6.13
CA ASP A 143 -3.55 12.70 7.13
C ASP A 143 -2.37 12.26 8.02
N THR A 144 -2.12 10.95 8.12
CA THR A 144 -0.99 10.40 8.86
C THR A 144 0.19 10.11 7.92
N PRO A 145 1.22 10.97 7.88
CA PRO A 145 2.44 10.68 7.12
C PRO A 145 3.15 9.45 7.68
N GLY A 146 3.89 8.75 6.83
CA GLY A 146 4.79 7.70 7.31
C GLY A 146 5.87 8.33 8.19
N SER A 147 6.15 7.74 9.35
CA SER A 147 7.18 8.20 10.27
C SER A 147 8.24 7.13 10.50
N LEU A 148 9.50 7.55 10.60
CA LEU A 148 10.66 6.71 10.86
C LEU A 148 11.56 7.37 11.91
N THR A 149 12.06 6.54 12.83
CA THR A 149 13.16 6.89 13.72
C THR A 149 14.26 5.83 13.56
N LEU A 150 15.50 6.28 13.44
CA LEU A 150 16.71 5.48 13.34
C LEU A 150 17.56 5.76 14.57
N ASP A 151 17.93 4.72 15.30
CA ASP A 151 18.61 4.84 16.60
C ASP A 151 20.12 5.14 16.49
N GLY A 152 20.66 5.23 15.27
CA GLY A 152 22.04 5.68 15.03
C GLY A 152 23.10 4.63 15.29
N THR A 153 22.88 3.42 14.80
CA THR A 153 23.93 2.39 14.68
C THR A 153 24.53 2.41 13.28
N GLU A 154 25.80 2.00 13.14
CA GLU A 154 26.39 1.82 11.81
C GLU A 154 25.58 0.80 11.01
N GLY A 155 25.11 1.19 9.83
CA GLY A 155 24.22 0.37 9.00
C GLY A 155 22.75 0.36 9.43
N ALA A 156 22.31 1.31 10.27
CA ALA A 156 20.89 1.48 10.59
C ALA A 156 20.09 1.81 9.31
N ASP A 157 19.41 0.80 8.78
CA ASP A 157 18.49 0.95 7.66
C ASP A 157 17.05 0.96 8.20
N GLY A 158 16.23 1.88 7.70
CA GLY A 158 14.82 2.00 8.06
C GLY A 158 13.90 1.97 6.85
N VAL A 159 12.64 1.66 7.12
CA VAL A 159 11.57 1.65 6.12
C VAL A 159 10.63 2.81 6.38
N LEU A 160 10.43 3.63 5.36
CA LEU A 160 9.53 4.78 5.38
C LEU A 160 8.36 4.52 4.42
N PRO A 161 7.18 4.12 4.95
CA PRO A 161 6.02 3.80 4.13
C PRO A 161 5.31 5.08 3.68
N ILE A 162 5.05 5.19 2.37
CA ILE A 162 4.27 6.26 1.77
C ILE A 162 2.95 5.68 1.29
N ARG A 163 1.85 6.14 1.88
CA ARG A 163 0.50 5.73 1.53
C ARG A 163 -0.10 6.72 0.55
N LEU A 164 -0.70 6.23 -0.53
CA LEU A 164 -1.42 7.04 -1.52
C LEU A 164 -2.80 6.46 -1.74
N ALA A 165 -3.81 7.32 -1.73
CA ALA A 165 -5.18 6.91 -2.06
C ALA A 165 -5.25 6.43 -3.52
N ALA A 166 -5.67 5.18 -3.73
CA ALA A 166 -5.80 4.58 -5.04
C ALA A 166 -7.26 4.76 -5.54
N ALA A 167 -7.62 5.98 -5.95
CA ALA A 167 -9.02 6.31 -6.27
C ALA A 167 -9.57 5.62 -7.53
N ARG A 168 -8.71 5.25 -8.48
CA ARG A 168 -9.08 4.64 -9.76
C ARG A 168 -8.13 3.52 -10.11
N ARG A 169 -8.61 2.52 -10.85
CA ARG A 169 -7.77 1.43 -11.38
C ARG A 169 -6.75 1.98 -12.39
N GLY A 170 -5.69 1.22 -12.62
CA GLY A 170 -4.66 1.53 -13.61
C GLY A 170 -3.28 1.74 -12.98
N ARG A 171 -2.41 2.46 -13.69
CA ARG A 171 -1.06 2.76 -13.20
C ARG A 171 -1.09 3.96 -12.26
N LEU A 172 -0.63 3.75 -11.03
CA LEU A 172 -0.43 4.81 -10.04
C LEU A 172 1.07 5.06 -9.89
N ALA A 173 1.54 6.20 -10.40
CA ALA A 173 2.91 6.66 -10.20
C ALA A 173 3.05 7.35 -8.83
N LEU A 174 4.18 7.15 -8.16
CA LEU A 174 4.53 7.87 -6.94
C LEU A 174 4.82 9.33 -7.33
N PRO A 175 4.02 10.32 -6.86
CA PRO A 175 4.35 11.71 -7.08
C PRO A 175 5.57 12.09 -6.23
N ARG A 176 6.03 13.34 -6.41
CA ARG A 176 7.14 13.90 -5.63
C ARG A 176 6.95 13.67 -4.13
N VAL A 177 7.94 13.03 -3.52
CA VAL A 177 7.97 12.74 -2.09
C VAL A 177 8.55 13.94 -1.37
N THR A 178 7.89 14.37 -0.30
CA THR A 178 8.39 15.37 0.64
C THR A 178 8.82 14.63 1.90
N VAL A 179 10.12 14.69 2.21
CA VAL A 179 10.67 14.16 3.46
C VAL A 179 10.90 15.34 4.39
N SER A 180 10.40 15.26 5.61
CA SER A 180 10.49 16.35 6.58
C SER A 180 10.73 15.87 8.00
N SER A 181 11.23 16.73 8.86
CA SER A 181 11.30 16.48 10.30
C SER A 181 11.01 17.75 11.08
N ARG A 182 10.50 17.56 12.30
CA ARG A 182 10.25 18.61 13.29
C ARG A 182 11.08 18.40 14.57
N PHE A 183 11.99 17.43 14.58
CA PHE A 183 12.87 17.18 15.71
C PHE A 183 13.78 18.40 15.98
N PRO A 184 14.11 18.74 17.25
CA PRO A 184 13.70 18.08 18.49
C PRO A 184 12.37 18.59 19.10
N PHE A 185 12.19 19.90 19.24
CA PHE A 185 11.04 20.48 19.96
C PHE A 185 9.92 21.00 19.05
N GLY A 186 9.98 20.71 17.75
CA GLY A 186 8.98 21.19 16.80
C GLY A 186 9.04 22.69 16.53
N LEU A 187 10.11 23.40 16.91
CA LEU A 187 10.28 24.84 16.64
C LEU A 187 10.55 25.11 15.16
N PHE A 188 11.25 24.20 14.49
CA PHE A 188 11.59 24.31 13.07
C PHE A 188 11.07 23.08 12.33
N ARG A 189 10.64 23.27 11.09
CA ARG A 189 10.39 22.21 10.13
C ARG A 189 11.51 22.25 9.11
N VAL A 190 12.23 21.13 8.99
CA VAL A 190 13.20 20.92 7.92
C VAL A 190 12.60 19.97 6.91
N TRP A 191 12.71 20.26 5.63
CA TRP A 191 12.23 19.36 4.59
C TRP A 191 13.12 19.39 3.34
N SER A 192 13.04 18.30 2.60
CA SER A 192 13.61 18.14 1.28
C SER A 192 12.65 17.36 0.40
N TYR A 193 12.94 17.34 -0.90
CA TYR A 193 12.13 16.64 -1.87
C TYR A 193 12.95 15.55 -2.56
N ALA A 194 12.35 14.37 -2.68
CA ALA A 194 12.89 13.25 -3.41
C ALA A 194 11.90 12.82 -4.50
N GLU A 195 12.41 12.46 -5.67
CA GLU A 195 11.60 11.93 -6.77
C GLU A 195 12.11 10.53 -7.12
N PHE A 196 11.19 9.59 -7.28
CA PHE A 196 11.51 8.21 -7.63
C PHE A 196 10.60 7.80 -8.78
N PRO A 197 11.11 7.16 -9.85
CA PRO A 197 10.31 6.67 -10.97
C PRO A 197 9.60 5.37 -10.58
N LEU A 198 8.87 5.37 -9.47
CA LEU A 198 8.12 4.23 -8.96
C LEU A 198 6.68 4.31 -9.42
N SER A 199 6.14 3.16 -9.81
CA SER A 199 4.72 3.01 -10.14
C SER A 199 4.21 1.67 -9.67
N THR A 200 2.95 1.63 -9.27
CA THR A 200 2.23 0.40 -8.95
C THR A 200 1.00 0.25 -9.82
N LEU A 201 0.44 -0.96 -9.86
CA LEU A 201 -0.85 -1.23 -10.47
C LEU A 201 -1.93 -1.22 -9.40
N VAL A 202 -3.00 -0.50 -9.70
CA VAL A 202 -4.23 -0.46 -8.92
C VAL A 202 -5.25 -1.35 -9.62
N TYR A 203 -5.65 -2.43 -8.96
CA TYR A 203 -6.67 -3.35 -9.45
C TYR A 203 -8.07 -2.74 -9.30
N PRO A 204 -9.07 -3.17 -10.10
CA PRO A 204 -10.45 -2.73 -9.89
C PRO A 204 -10.95 -3.09 -8.50
N ALA A 205 -11.83 -2.28 -7.90
CA ALA A 205 -12.43 -2.62 -6.61
C ALA A 205 -13.30 -3.89 -6.77
N PRO A 206 -13.08 -4.96 -5.98
CA PRO A 206 -13.94 -6.14 -6.05
C PRO A 206 -15.36 -5.78 -5.58
N GLU A 207 -16.37 -6.26 -6.30
CA GLU A 207 -17.77 -6.13 -5.90
C GLU A 207 -18.03 -6.84 -4.56
N ALA A 208 -18.56 -6.12 -3.56
CA ALA A 208 -18.70 -6.62 -2.19
C ALA A 208 -19.66 -7.82 -2.06
N ASN A 209 -20.73 -7.84 -2.85
CA ASN A 209 -21.75 -8.89 -2.84
C ASN A 209 -21.88 -9.53 -4.22
N ALA A 210 -20.74 -9.91 -4.81
CA ALA A 210 -20.72 -10.53 -6.12
C ALA A 210 -21.52 -11.85 -6.12
N PRO A 211 -22.27 -12.15 -7.20
CA PRO A 211 -22.86 -13.46 -7.41
C PRO A 211 -21.80 -14.57 -7.30
N PRO A 212 -22.18 -15.81 -6.95
CA PRO A 212 -21.23 -16.91 -6.93
C PRO A 212 -20.54 -17.08 -8.28
N LEU A 213 -19.29 -17.54 -8.23
CA LEU A 213 -18.50 -17.86 -9.43
C LEU A 213 -19.34 -18.71 -10.39
N PRO A 214 -19.41 -18.36 -11.68
CA PRO A 214 -20.09 -19.18 -12.67
C PRO A 214 -19.48 -20.59 -12.65
N GLN A 215 -20.36 -21.59 -12.57
CA GLN A 215 -19.94 -22.98 -12.69
C GLN A 215 -19.48 -23.20 -14.14
N SER A 216 -18.47 -24.04 -14.34
CA SER A 216 -17.99 -24.36 -15.68
C SER A 216 -19.16 -24.95 -16.46
N ALA A 217 -19.68 -24.21 -17.44
CA ALA A 217 -20.55 -24.80 -18.45
C ALA A 217 -19.65 -25.72 -19.27
N GLY A 218 -19.83 -27.03 -19.10
CA GLY A 218 -19.23 -27.99 -20.01
C GLY A 218 -19.65 -27.57 -21.42
N THR A 219 -18.69 -27.24 -22.27
CA THR A 219 -18.94 -27.05 -23.70
C THR A 219 -19.40 -28.38 -24.27
N GLY A 220 -20.71 -28.51 -24.40
CA GLY A 220 -21.44 -29.61 -25.01
C GLY A 220 -22.89 -29.17 -25.16
N GLU A 221 -23.19 -28.55 -26.29
CA GLU A 221 -24.57 -28.50 -26.81
C GLU A 221 -25.05 -29.93 -26.99
N ASP A 222 -25.82 -30.42 -26.02
CA ASP A 222 -27.11 -31.07 -26.23
C ASP A 222 -27.63 -31.64 -24.90
N ASP A 223 -28.94 -31.53 -24.76
CA ASP A 223 -29.83 -32.37 -23.97
C ASP A 223 -30.24 -31.92 -22.55
N ASP A 224 -31.51 -32.25 -22.36
CA ASP A 224 -32.49 -31.86 -21.36
C ASP A 224 -32.13 -32.32 -19.94
N GLY A 225 -32.89 -31.81 -18.98
CA GLY A 225 -32.56 -31.84 -17.56
C GLY A 225 -32.11 -33.18 -16.97
N ALA A 226 -31.05 -33.14 -16.18
CA ALA A 226 -30.90 -34.01 -15.03
C ALA A 226 -30.00 -33.33 -13.99
N VAL A 227 -30.56 -33.10 -12.80
CA VAL A 227 -29.80 -32.97 -11.56
C VAL A 227 -29.17 -34.33 -11.29
N ALA A 228 -28.10 -34.65 -12.01
CA ALA A 228 -27.28 -35.81 -11.74
C ALA A 228 -26.47 -35.49 -10.47
N SER A 229 -27.04 -35.91 -9.34
CA SER A 229 -26.28 -36.16 -8.12
C SER A 229 -24.98 -36.86 -8.50
N ALA A 230 -23.86 -36.23 -8.17
CA ALA A 230 -22.52 -36.75 -8.36
C ALA A 230 -22.33 -38.04 -7.55
N VAL A 231 -22.76 -39.16 -8.15
CA VAL A 231 -22.28 -40.52 -7.89
C VAL A 231 -22.11 -41.17 -9.26
N ASP A 232 -21.37 -40.50 -10.14
CA ASP A 232 -20.74 -41.20 -11.24
C ASP A 232 -19.39 -41.66 -10.69
N ASP A 233 -19.32 -42.96 -10.38
CA ASP A 233 -18.08 -43.70 -10.11
C ASP A 233 -17.23 -43.58 -11.38
N GLY A 234 -16.55 -42.44 -11.52
CA GLY A 234 -15.66 -42.14 -12.63
C GLY A 234 -14.69 -43.29 -12.75
N ILE A 235 -14.84 -44.05 -13.84
CA ILE A 235 -14.17 -45.29 -14.23
C ILE A 235 -12.80 -45.44 -13.55
N ASP A 236 -12.83 -45.90 -12.30
CA ASP A 236 -11.64 -45.93 -11.49
C ASP A 236 -10.82 -47.08 -12.07
N GLN A 237 -9.68 -46.78 -12.71
CA GLN A 237 -8.86 -47.86 -13.26
C GLN A 237 -8.28 -48.63 -12.07
N LEU A 238 -8.78 -49.85 -11.85
CA LEU A 238 -8.32 -50.69 -10.77
C LEU A 238 -7.03 -51.42 -11.17
N ARG A 239 -5.95 -50.93 -10.58
CA ARG A 239 -4.61 -51.53 -10.44
C ARG A 239 -4.58 -52.81 -9.62
N LYS A 240 -3.89 -53.89 -10.00
CA LYS A 240 -3.30 -54.79 -8.97
C LYS A 240 -2.32 -54.00 -8.12
N TYR A 241 -2.50 -54.04 -6.80
CA TYR A 241 -1.65 -53.36 -5.81
C TYR A 241 -0.19 -53.79 -5.97
N ARG A 242 0.73 -52.83 -5.98
CA ARG A 242 2.17 -53.10 -5.91
C ARG A 242 2.72 -52.61 -4.57
N ALA A 243 3.71 -53.33 -4.02
CA ALA A 243 4.41 -52.90 -2.82
C ALA A 243 5.06 -51.53 -3.08
N GLY A 244 4.59 -50.49 -2.38
CA GLY A 244 4.94 -49.09 -2.62
C GLY A 244 3.73 -48.18 -2.88
N ASP A 245 2.57 -48.74 -3.23
CA ASP A 245 1.34 -47.97 -3.36
C ASP A 245 0.82 -47.54 -1.97
N PRO A 246 0.37 -46.29 -1.78
CA PRO A 246 -0.09 -45.82 -0.48
C PRO A 246 -1.42 -46.47 -0.08
N LEU A 247 -1.53 -46.88 1.20
CA LEU A 247 -2.67 -47.68 1.69
C LEU A 247 -4.04 -47.01 1.52
N HIS A 248 -4.11 -45.68 1.50
CA HIS A 248 -5.37 -44.94 1.29
C HIS A 248 -5.96 -45.12 -0.12
N ARG A 249 -5.18 -45.61 -1.09
CA ARG A 249 -5.66 -45.90 -2.45
C ARG A 249 -6.20 -47.32 -2.61
N ILE A 250 -6.15 -48.16 -1.58
CA ILE A 250 -6.67 -49.52 -1.67
C ILE A 250 -8.19 -49.48 -1.87
N ALA A 251 -8.67 -50.11 -2.94
CA ALA A 251 -10.08 -50.31 -3.20
C ALA A 251 -10.59 -51.48 -2.36
N TRP A 252 -10.81 -51.26 -1.07
CA TRP A 252 -11.18 -52.32 -0.10
C TRP A 252 -12.38 -53.16 -0.55
N LYS A 253 -13.43 -52.50 -1.08
CA LYS A 253 -14.66 -53.15 -1.57
C LYS A 253 -14.41 -54.11 -2.75
N HIS A 254 -13.50 -53.76 -3.65
CA HIS A 254 -13.09 -54.64 -4.75
C HIS A 254 -12.12 -55.72 -4.28
N SER A 255 -11.17 -55.34 -3.43
CA SER A 255 -10.14 -56.26 -2.91
C SER A 255 -10.74 -57.41 -2.11
N ALA A 256 -11.77 -57.14 -1.30
CA ALA A 256 -12.49 -58.13 -0.52
C ALA A 256 -13.28 -59.12 -1.40
N ARG A 257 -13.83 -58.67 -2.53
CA ARG A 257 -14.64 -59.50 -3.43
C ARG A 257 -13.79 -60.40 -4.34
N THR A 258 -12.62 -59.94 -4.76
CA THR A 258 -11.72 -60.71 -5.65
C THR A 258 -10.62 -61.47 -4.91
N GLY A 259 -10.49 -61.30 -3.58
CA GLY A 259 -9.42 -61.93 -2.78
C GLY A 259 -8.01 -61.46 -3.16
N ARG A 260 -7.90 -60.33 -3.86
CA ARG A 260 -6.64 -59.78 -4.38
C ARG A 260 -6.63 -58.29 -4.10
N TRP A 261 -5.52 -57.78 -3.57
CA TRP A 261 -5.33 -56.36 -3.30
C TRP A 261 -5.38 -55.53 -4.59
N MET A 262 -6.34 -54.61 -4.66
CA MET A 262 -6.53 -53.68 -5.76
C MET A 262 -6.32 -52.23 -5.28
N SER A 263 -5.59 -51.45 -6.07
CA SER A 263 -5.28 -50.04 -5.85
C SER A 263 -6.01 -49.18 -6.89
N ARG A 264 -6.63 -48.09 -6.46
CA ARG A 264 -7.24 -47.08 -7.33
C ARG A 264 -6.13 -46.29 -7.99
N THR A 265 -6.05 -46.40 -9.32
CA THR A 265 -5.09 -45.64 -10.14
C THR A 265 -5.73 -44.45 -10.86
N GLY A 266 -7.03 -44.21 -10.66
CA GLY A 266 -7.70 -43.00 -11.13
C GLY A 266 -7.05 -41.74 -10.55
N GLN A 267 -6.71 -40.81 -11.43
CA GLN A 267 -6.43 -39.44 -11.02
C GLN A 267 -7.72 -38.88 -10.43
N ALA A 268 -7.65 -38.23 -9.27
CA ALA A 268 -8.81 -37.53 -8.74
C ALA A 268 -9.37 -36.61 -9.83
N PRO A 269 -10.69 -36.61 -10.09
CA PRO A 269 -11.29 -35.73 -11.09
C PRO A 269 -10.86 -34.31 -10.81
N GLN A 270 -10.07 -33.73 -11.72
CA GLN A 270 -9.69 -32.33 -11.58
C GLN A 270 -10.94 -31.52 -11.92
N PRO A 271 -11.38 -30.60 -11.04
CA PRO A 271 -12.52 -29.77 -11.35
C PRO A 271 -12.25 -29.04 -12.67
N PRO A 272 -13.26 -28.96 -13.57
CA PRO A 272 -13.07 -28.32 -14.87
C PRO A 272 -12.64 -26.87 -14.68
N ALA A 273 -11.79 -26.40 -15.59
CA ALA A 273 -11.36 -25.01 -15.64
C ALA A 273 -12.58 -24.07 -15.68
N ARG A 274 -12.54 -23.00 -14.89
CA ARG A 274 -13.61 -22.01 -14.81
C ARG A 274 -13.24 -20.79 -15.64
N TRP A 275 -14.06 -20.49 -16.65
CA TRP A 275 -13.88 -19.29 -17.45
C TRP A 275 -14.61 -18.11 -16.82
N ILE A 276 -13.86 -17.03 -16.59
CA ILE A 276 -14.37 -15.73 -16.17
C ILE A 276 -14.46 -14.88 -17.44
N ASP A 277 -15.67 -14.74 -17.98
CA ASP A 277 -15.89 -14.16 -19.31
C ASP A 277 -16.70 -12.85 -19.24
N TRP A 278 -16.13 -11.79 -19.81
CA TRP A 278 -16.77 -10.49 -19.97
C TRP A 278 -18.13 -10.53 -20.67
N HIS A 279 -18.30 -11.41 -21.67
CA HIS A 279 -19.49 -11.48 -22.51
C HIS A 279 -20.67 -12.17 -21.82
N THR A 280 -20.42 -12.92 -20.73
CA THR A 280 -21.49 -13.55 -19.94
C THR A 280 -22.20 -12.57 -19.01
N LEU A 281 -21.63 -11.38 -18.82
CA LEU A 281 -22.19 -10.35 -17.95
C LEU A 281 -23.36 -9.61 -18.61
N PRO A 282 -24.39 -9.21 -17.83
CA PRO A 282 -25.52 -8.45 -18.35
C PRO A 282 -25.07 -7.18 -19.09
N LEU A 283 -25.64 -6.97 -20.27
CA LEU A 283 -25.33 -5.80 -21.10
C LEU A 283 -25.73 -4.46 -20.46
N THR A 284 -26.63 -4.50 -19.48
CA THR A 284 -27.11 -3.33 -18.72
C THR A 284 -26.10 -2.80 -17.70
N MET A 285 -25.06 -3.58 -17.35
CA MET A 285 -24.00 -3.13 -16.44
C MET A 285 -23.03 -2.19 -17.15
N ASP A 286 -22.63 -1.14 -16.44
CA ASP A 286 -21.52 -0.27 -16.81
C ASP A 286 -20.19 -1.02 -16.82
N THR A 287 -19.24 -0.47 -17.56
CA THR A 287 -17.92 -1.08 -17.76
C THR A 287 -17.17 -1.29 -16.45
N GLU A 288 -17.25 -0.34 -15.51
CA GLU A 288 -16.56 -0.46 -14.21
C GLU A 288 -17.18 -1.56 -13.35
N ALA A 289 -18.51 -1.61 -13.22
CA ALA A 289 -19.16 -2.66 -12.44
C ALA A 289 -18.86 -4.07 -12.99
N ARG A 290 -18.75 -4.21 -14.32
CA ARG A 290 -18.32 -5.48 -14.93
C ARG A 290 -16.90 -5.85 -14.49
N LEU A 291 -15.95 -4.93 -14.57
CA LEU A 291 -14.58 -5.15 -14.12
C LEU A 291 -14.51 -5.47 -12.63
N SER A 292 -15.30 -4.78 -11.80
CA SER A 292 -15.43 -5.05 -10.37
C SER A 292 -15.95 -6.46 -10.07
N ARG A 293 -16.92 -6.94 -10.85
CA ARG A 293 -17.44 -8.31 -10.74
C ARG A 293 -16.41 -9.36 -11.16
N LEU A 294 -15.75 -9.16 -12.31
CA LEU A 294 -14.69 -10.06 -12.76
C LEU A 294 -13.54 -10.11 -11.74
N CYS A 295 -13.17 -8.95 -11.17
CA CYS A 295 -12.17 -8.87 -10.11
C CYS A 295 -12.60 -9.66 -8.87
N ALA A 296 -13.86 -9.50 -8.42
CA ALA A 296 -14.40 -10.25 -7.29
C ALA A 296 -14.33 -11.77 -7.53
N TRP A 297 -14.65 -12.24 -8.75
CA TRP A 297 -14.54 -13.65 -9.11
C TRP A 297 -13.09 -14.16 -9.13
N VAL A 298 -12.14 -13.39 -9.68
CA VAL A 298 -10.71 -13.74 -9.66
C VAL A 298 -10.18 -13.84 -8.23
N VAL A 299 -10.59 -12.92 -7.34
CA VAL A 299 -10.20 -12.94 -5.93
C VAL A 299 -10.86 -14.13 -5.20
N ALA A 300 -12.15 -14.37 -5.40
CA ALA A 300 -12.91 -15.45 -4.76
C ALA A 300 -12.44 -16.85 -5.17
N ALA A 301 -11.92 -17.02 -6.39
CA ALA A 301 -11.39 -18.29 -6.86
C ALA A 301 -10.13 -18.75 -6.10
N GLY A 302 -9.35 -17.80 -5.57
CA GLY A 302 -8.12 -18.07 -4.84
C GLY A 302 -7.00 -18.64 -5.72
N ASP A 303 -5.96 -19.20 -5.10
CA ASP A 303 -4.76 -19.67 -5.80
C ASP A 303 -4.85 -21.14 -6.26
N ALA A 304 -5.81 -21.90 -5.74
CA ALA A 304 -5.95 -23.34 -6.00
C ALA A 304 -6.86 -23.66 -7.20
N ALA A 305 -7.74 -22.73 -7.58
CA ALA A 305 -8.66 -22.92 -8.70
C ALA A 305 -7.96 -22.66 -10.04
N ASP A 306 -8.34 -23.45 -11.04
CA ASP A 306 -7.92 -23.25 -12.42
C ASP A 306 -8.89 -22.29 -13.11
N ILE A 307 -8.44 -21.07 -13.37
CA ILE A 307 -9.30 -19.98 -13.89
C ILE A 307 -8.75 -19.43 -15.20
N GLY A 308 -9.61 -19.27 -16.20
CA GLY A 308 -9.32 -18.50 -17.43
C GLY A 308 -10.00 -17.14 -17.38
N LEU A 309 -9.42 -16.13 -18.02
CA LEU A 309 -9.99 -14.78 -18.10
C LEU A 309 -10.18 -14.37 -19.57
N ARG A 310 -11.41 -13.98 -19.93
CA ARG A 310 -11.74 -13.40 -21.24
C ARG A 310 -12.24 -11.98 -21.08
N LEU A 311 -11.49 -11.06 -21.67
CA LEU A 311 -11.84 -9.65 -21.82
C LEU A 311 -11.87 -9.31 -23.32
N PRO A 312 -12.57 -8.25 -23.74
CA PRO A 312 -12.54 -7.84 -25.14
C PRO A 312 -11.10 -7.51 -25.57
N GLY A 313 -10.56 -8.31 -26.50
CA GLY A 313 -9.19 -8.18 -27.00
C GLY A 313 -8.08 -8.77 -26.12
N VAL A 314 -8.40 -9.40 -24.98
CA VAL A 314 -7.41 -10.05 -24.11
C VAL A 314 -7.97 -11.39 -23.62
N GLU A 315 -7.30 -12.49 -23.97
CA GLU A 315 -7.62 -13.83 -23.48
C GLU A 315 -6.43 -14.41 -22.70
N ILE A 316 -6.70 -14.87 -21.48
CA ILE A 316 -5.73 -15.55 -20.62
C ILE A 316 -6.25 -16.97 -20.42
N VAL A 317 -5.47 -17.94 -20.93
CA VAL A 317 -5.75 -19.37 -20.85
C VAL A 317 -5.83 -19.82 -19.37
N PRO A 318 -6.64 -20.83 -19.02
CA PRO A 318 -6.74 -21.32 -17.66
C PRO A 318 -5.39 -21.65 -17.04
N GLY A 319 -5.18 -21.14 -15.82
CA GLY A 319 -4.00 -21.37 -15.03
C GLY A 319 -4.32 -21.28 -13.54
N ARG A 320 -3.31 -21.63 -12.73
CA ARG A 320 -3.39 -21.70 -11.27
C ARG A 320 -2.22 -20.99 -10.58
N GLY A 321 -2.42 -20.64 -9.32
CA GLY A 321 -1.40 -20.05 -8.47
C GLY A 321 -1.37 -18.52 -8.48
N ALA A 322 -0.59 -17.97 -7.54
CA ALA A 322 -0.56 -16.53 -7.26
C ALA A 322 -0.07 -15.69 -8.45
N ALA A 323 0.86 -16.20 -9.25
CA ALA A 323 1.35 -15.53 -10.46
C ALA A 323 0.24 -15.40 -11.52
N HIS A 324 -0.58 -16.44 -11.69
CA HIS A 324 -1.70 -16.44 -12.62
C HIS A 324 -2.81 -15.48 -12.16
N ARG A 325 -3.21 -15.56 -10.88
CA ARG A 325 -4.15 -14.60 -10.28
C ARG A 325 -3.70 -13.17 -10.50
N ARG A 326 -2.40 -12.90 -10.27
CA ARG A 326 -1.82 -11.58 -10.50
C ARG A 326 -1.91 -11.16 -11.96
N ALA A 327 -1.57 -12.02 -12.92
CA ALA A 327 -1.69 -11.72 -14.34
C ALA A 327 -3.14 -11.36 -14.76
N CYS A 328 -4.13 -12.07 -14.23
CA CYS A 328 -5.55 -11.75 -14.43
C CYS A 328 -5.93 -10.37 -13.86
N LEU A 329 -5.51 -10.08 -12.62
CA LEU A 329 -5.76 -8.77 -11.99
C LEU A 329 -5.05 -7.61 -12.72
N GLU A 330 -3.83 -7.83 -13.19
CA GLU A 330 -3.08 -6.85 -13.99
C GLU A 330 -3.77 -6.57 -15.33
N ALA A 331 -4.33 -7.60 -15.99
CA ALA A 331 -5.12 -7.43 -17.21
C ALA A 331 -6.38 -6.60 -16.97
N LEU A 332 -7.10 -6.86 -15.86
CA LEU A 332 -8.26 -6.08 -15.46
C LEU A 332 -7.93 -4.62 -15.12
N ALA A 333 -6.77 -4.38 -14.50
CA ALA A 333 -6.32 -3.03 -14.15
C ALA A 333 -5.97 -2.17 -15.38
N LEU A 334 -5.36 -2.78 -16.40
CA LEU A 334 -4.84 -2.08 -17.57
C LEU A 334 -5.82 -1.98 -18.74
N TRP A 335 -6.96 -2.67 -18.69
CA TRP A 335 -7.94 -2.65 -19.77
C TRP A 335 -8.80 -1.37 -19.73
N PRO A 336 -9.06 -0.68 -20.87
CA PRO A 336 -8.71 -1.02 -22.26
C PRO A 336 -7.36 -0.44 -22.74
N GLU A 337 -6.62 0.27 -21.89
CA GLU A 337 -5.36 0.98 -22.22
C GLU A 337 -4.21 0.05 -22.62
N ARG A 338 -4.32 -1.26 -22.38
CA ARG A 338 -3.42 -2.29 -22.88
C ARG A 338 -3.56 -2.39 -24.41
N ARG A 339 -2.97 -1.44 -25.14
CA ARG A 339 -2.69 -1.64 -26.57
C ARG A 339 -1.75 -2.84 -26.72
N PRO A 340 -2.00 -3.72 -27.69
CA PRO A 340 -1.22 -4.93 -27.93
C PRO A 340 0.26 -4.64 -28.19
#